data_AF-A0A7S0WWP4-F1
#
_entry.id   AF-A0A7S0WWP4-F1
#
_cell.length_a   1.000
_cell.length_b   1.000
_cell.length_c   1.000
_cell.angle_alpha   90.00
_cell.angle_beta   90.00
_cell.angle_gamma   90.00
#
_symmetry.space_group_name_H-M   'P 1'
#
loop_
_entity.id
_entity.type
_entity.pdbx_description
1 polymer ?
#
loop_
_entity_poly.entity_id
_entity_poly.type
_entity_poly.pdbx_seq_one_letter_code
_entity_poly.pdbx_strand_id
1 'polypeptide(L)'
;MEGCVRHLRDGAVDDQHGAAVVLFCDDLDTIGGRELINQACSSYLQALEQQRSQACSILHVSTSEAGVNFQEHHAVMRMDACSDPAGWLRSAGMASTSGASAVMDSLHGDGGVRRLHTAINQHISSYTRGNRQLCIVIDSVTPLLLHHPLTQLLRMLEELAMHGSVSCIITSVHKDVHEPRVLAGLERIATCVASLRPVTGLQQRALAHALDMAPHGCVDFQYKARRAGRMRAESAFYALLTDGTVSLFAPPEHLASLMTPEALVALSVGKLTKAGSEGAGKAASGSQASSAPIKAVVEETALTMAGSMRLTLSAEEQQARQSVVLPYEHQGQGTAYKTGDWKDYLPESAGGRAGQQHISQAAVPGAAAAPVGEPKQLGQIIYTRDSDDEDGLHDTDSDPDDDLDI
;
A
#
# COMPACT_ATOMS: atom_id res chain seq x y z
N MET A 1 11.36 4.03 9.23
CA MET A 1 10.86 5.21 10.00
C MET A 1 11.79 6.41 9.90
N GLU A 2 13.10 6.24 10.02
CA GLU A 2 14.07 7.34 9.80
C GLU A 2 13.87 8.03 8.43
N GLY A 3 13.60 7.27 7.37
CA GLY A 3 13.23 7.83 6.05
C GLY A 3 11.99 8.73 6.08
N CYS A 4 10.98 8.37 6.87
CA CYS A 4 9.75 9.15 7.05
C CYS A 4 10.01 10.44 7.83
N VAL A 5 10.76 10.36 8.94
CA VAL A 5 11.14 11.53 9.74
C VAL A 5 12.01 12.48 8.93
N ARG A 6 12.95 11.96 8.12
CA ARG A 6 13.75 12.78 7.21
C ARG A 6 12.87 13.48 6.17
N HIS A 7 11.91 12.76 5.58
CA HIS A 7 10.96 13.35 4.63
C HIS A 7 10.11 14.46 5.24
N LEU A 8 9.68 14.31 6.49
CA LEU A 8 8.97 15.35 7.26
C LEU A 8 9.86 16.54 7.59
N ARG A 9 11.09 16.28 8.02
CA ARG A 9 12.10 17.27 8.41
C ARG A 9 12.49 18.18 7.25
N ASP A 10 12.69 17.58 6.08
CA ASP A 10 13.03 18.30 4.85
C ASP A 10 11.83 19.13 4.34
N GLY A 11 10.62 18.90 4.87
CA GLY A 11 9.48 19.82 4.87
C GLY A 11 9.03 20.32 3.48
N ALA A 12 8.84 21.63 3.37
CA ALA A 12 8.59 22.33 2.11
C ALA A 12 9.94 22.62 1.43
N VAL A 13 10.11 22.12 0.21
CA VAL A 13 11.34 22.35 -0.57
C VAL A 13 11.18 23.69 -1.29
N ASP A 14 12.18 24.56 -1.22
CA ASP A 14 12.11 25.96 -1.70
C ASP A 14 11.67 26.14 -3.16
N ASP A 15 11.84 25.13 -4.02
CA ASP A 15 11.44 25.15 -5.44
C ASP A 15 10.08 24.50 -5.71
N GLN A 16 9.35 24.09 -4.67
CA GLN A 16 8.15 23.27 -4.79
C GLN A 16 6.95 23.86 -4.06
N HIS A 17 5.85 23.88 -4.78
CA HIS A 17 4.54 24.27 -4.30
C HIS A 17 3.97 23.16 -3.40
N GLY A 18 4.38 23.11 -2.12
CA GLY A 18 3.63 22.38 -1.08
C GLY A 18 4.45 21.68 0.01
N ALA A 19 3.83 21.61 1.20
CA ALA A 19 4.28 20.91 2.39
C ALA A 19 4.39 19.39 2.20
N ALA A 20 5.19 18.73 3.04
CA ALA A 20 5.28 17.26 3.08
C ALA A 20 3.99 16.65 3.66
N VAL A 21 3.20 15.94 2.89
CA VAL A 21 2.02 15.22 3.41
C VAL A 21 2.35 13.74 3.60
N VAL A 22 2.24 13.23 4.82
CA VAL A 22 2.41 11.82 5.20
C VAL A 22 1.06 11.25 5.61
N LEU A 23 0.64 10.17 4.95
CA LEU A 23 -0.59 9.44 5.21
C LEU A 23 -0.28 8.05 5.75
N PHE A 24 -0.74 7.74 6.95
CA PHE A 24 -0.71 6.40 7.53
C PHE A 24 -2.01 5.68 7.20
N CYS A 25 -1.94 4.53 6.54
CA CYS A 25 -3.10 3.71 6.23
C CYS A 25 -3.06 2.46 7.11
N ASP A 26 -4.02 2.32 8.02
CA ASP A 26 -4.15 1.18 8.92
C ASP A 26 -5.52 0.50 8.77
N ASP A 27 -5.72 -0.61 9.49
CA ASP A 27 -6.89 -1.48 9.39
C ASP A 27 -7.19 -2.01 10.79
N LEU A 28 -8.42 -2.48 11.01
CA LEU A 28 -8.79 -3.20 12.22
C LEU A 28 -7.90 -4.43 12.50
N ASP A 29 -7.41 -5.10 11.46
CA ASP A 29 -6.52 -6.26 11.61
C ASP A 29 -5.08 -5.87 11.96
N THR A 30 -4.70 -4.60 11.76
CA THR A 30 -3.36 -4.11 12.09
C THR A 30 -3.29 -3.71 13.56
N ILE A 31 -2.35 -4.30 14.29
CA ILE A 31 -2.08 -3.92 15.67
C ILE A 31 -1.05 -2.78 15.65
N GLY A 32 -1.26 -1.71 16.40
CA GLY A 32 -0.21 -0.71 16.63
C GLY A 32 -0.17 0.50 15.68
N GLY A 33 -1.23 0.76 14.91
CA GLY A 33 -1.28 1.89 13.97
C GLY A 33 -1.07 3.24 14.65
N ARG A 34 -1.76 3.45 15.77
CA ARG A 34 -1.63 4.64 16.61
C ARG A 34 -0.23 4.81 17.18
N GLU A 35 0.36 3.74 17.72
CA GLU A 35 1.69 3.73 18.31
C GLU A 35 2.76 4.08 17.27
N LEU A 36 2.59 3.65 16.02
CA LEU A 36 3.47 4.03 14.91
C LEU A 36 3.39 5.54 14.59
N ILE A 37 2.19 6.11 14.55
CA ILE A 37 2.02 7.57 14.34
C ILE A 37 2.63 8.33 15.51
N ASN A 38 2.40 7.88 16.74
CA ASN A 38 2.97 8.47 17.94
C ASN A 38 4.50 8.40 17.90
N GLN A 39 5.08 7.27 17.49
CA GLN A 39 6.52 7.10 17.33
C GLN A 39 7.08 8.04 16.25
N ALA A 40 6.38 8.21 15.13
CA ALA A 40 6.77 9.13 14.07
C ALA A 40 6.78 10.57 14.56
N CYS A 41 5.73 10.97 15.28
CA CYS A 41 5.62 12.32 15.83
C CYS A 41 6.62 12.58 16.97
N SER A 42 6.87 11.61 17.85
CA SER A 42 7.92 11.71 18.90
C SER A 42 9.32 11.82 18.30
N SER A 43 9.60 11.03 17.25
CA SER A 43 10.87 11.13 16.52
C SER A 43 11.02 12.49 15.82
N TYR A 44 9.91 13.04 15.31
CA TYR A 44 9.88 14.37 14.71
C TYR A 44 10.03 15.49 15.76
N LEU A 45 9.43 15.35 16.95
CA LEU A 45 9.64 16.25 18.09
C LEU A 45 11.11 16.30 18.50
N GLN A 46 11.78 15.16 18.58
CA GLN A 46 13.22 15.11 18.84
C GLN A 46 14.01 15.86 17.75
N ALA A 47 13.61 15.76 16.48
CA ALA A 47 14.23 16.52 15.40
C ALA A 47 13.96 18.03 15.49
N LEU A 48 12.80 18.44 16.02
CA LEU A 48 12.46 19.84 16.31
C LEU A 48 13.34 20.41 17.42
N GLU A 49 13.49 19.69 18.53
CA GLU A 49 14.36 20.09 19.64
C GLU A 49 15.82 20.26 19.19
N GLN A 50 16.27 19.40 18.28
CA GLN A 50 17.61 19.46 17.69
C GLN A 50 17.76 20.56 16.62
N GLN A 51 16.70 21.32 16.33
CA GLN A 51 16.65 22.34 15.28
C GLN A 51 17.05 21.82 13.90
N ARG A 52 16.77 20.54 13.64
CA ARG A 52 17.05 19.89 12.35
C ARG A 52 15.86 19.96 11.41
N SER A 53 14.67 20.31 11.91
CA SER A 53 13.44 20.47 11.12
C SER A 53 13.22 21.92 10.71
N GLN A 54 12.56 22.12 9.56
CA GLN A 54 12.09 23.43 9.13
C GLN A 54 10.94 23.97 9.99
N ALA A 55 10.10 23.11 10.57
CA ALA A 55 9.03 23.55 11.47
C ALA A 55 9.59 24.00 12.82
N CYS A 56 8.89 24.93 13.47
CA CYS A 56 9.23 25.36 14.83
C CYS A 56 8.29 24.76 15.89
N SER A 57 7.13 24.24 15.47
CA SER A 57 6.09 23.73 16.37
C SER A 57 5.18 22.75 15.66
N ILE A 58 4.44 21.97 16.45
CA ILE A 58 3.41 21.03 16.00
C ILE A 58 2.04 21.54 16.45
N LEU A 59 1.07 21.58 15.53
CA LEU A 59 -0.35 21.70 15.84
C LEU A 59 -0.99 20.32 15.71
N HIS A 60 -1.41 19.75 16.84
CA HIS A 60 -2.11 18.49 16.91
C HIS A 60 -3.63 18.70 16.92
N VAL A 61 -4.32 18.19 15.91
CA VAL A 61 -5.78 18.20 15.76
C VAL A 61 -6.28 16.80 16.07
N SER A 62 -6.98 16.66 17.20
CA SER A 62 -7.62 15.41 17.61
C SER A 62 -9.03 15.35 17.02
N THR A 63 -9.36 14.34 16.22
CA THR A 63 -10.68 14.15 15.59
C THR A 63 -11.33 12.82 15.99
N SER A 64 -10.53 11.81 16.33
CA SER A 64 -10.98 10.46 16.66
C SER A 64 -10.87 10.18 18.16
N GLU A 65 -9.78 10.59 18.80
CA GLU A 65 -9.52 10.30 20.20
C GLU A 65 -8.95 11.50 20.96
N ALA A 66 -9.41 11.66 22.20
CA ALA A 66 -8.92 12.68 23.11
C ALA A 66 -7.54 12.28 23.64
N GLY A 67 -6.50 12.64 22.88
CA GLY A 67 -5.13 12.67 23.38
C GLY A 67 -4.22 11.64 22.75
N VAL A 68 -3.45 12.08 21.75
CA VAL A 68 -2.12 11.52 21.59
C VAL A 68 -1.28 11.92 22.81
N ASN A 69 -0.52 10.97 23.36
CA ASN A 69 0.38 11.13 24.51
C ASN A 69 1.60 12.03 24.21
N PHE A 70 1.41 13.16 23.52
CA PHE A 70 2.39 14.24 23.52
C PHE A 70 2.34 14.89 24.90
N GLN A 71 2.88 14.27 25.94
CA GLN A 71 2.93 14.90 27.27
C GLN A 71 3.48 16.32 27.14
N GLU A 72 2.75 17.27 27.73
CA GLU A 72 2.97 18.73 27.85
C GLU A 72 4.24 19.34 27.21
N HIS A 73 4.43 19.11 25.91
CA HIS A 73 5.61 19.61 25.22
C HIS A 73 5.34 21.05 24.80
N HIS A 74 6.21 21.98 25.20
CA HIS A 74 6.07 23.41 24.94
C HIS A 74 5.95 23.76 23.44
N ALA A 75 6.48 22.91 22.56
CA ALA A 75 6.40 23.06 21.11
C ALA A 75 5.14 22.43 20.48
N VAL A 76 4.24 21.82 21.26
CA VAL A 76 3.01 21.18 20.77
C VAL A 76 1.79 21.98 21.20
N MET A 77 1.05 22.49 20.23
CA MET A 77 -0.27 23.09 20.41
C MET A 77 -1.34 22.05 20.13
N ARG A 78 -2.43 22.05 20.91
CA ARG A 78 -3.52 21.06 20.74
C ARG A 78 -4.83 21.74 20.37
N MET A 79 -5.54 21.13 19.43
CA MET A 79 -6.89 21.47 19.02
C MET A 79 -7.74 20.20 19.19
N ASP A 80 -8.63 20.21 20.17
CA ASP A 80 -9.49 19.07 20.48
C ASP A 80 -10.80 19.17 19.70
N ALA A 81 -10.89 18.46 18.58
CA ALA A 81 -12.07 18.38 17.75
C ALA A 81 -12.87 17.07 17.96
N CYS A 82 -12.30 16.08 18.65
CA CYS A 82 -12.97 14.82 18.96
C CYS A 82 -14.06 15.00 20.03
N SER A 83 -13.87 15.96 20.94
CA SER A 83 -14.89 16.38 21.91
C SER A 83 -16.02 17.21 21.28
N ASP A 84 -15.98 17.48 19.97
CA ASP A 84 -16.95 18.28 19.23
C ASP A 84 -17.54 17.54 18.01
N PRO A 85 -18.37 16.50 18.24
CA PRO A 85 -18.63 15.42 17.28
C PRO A 85 -19.35 15.77 15.96
N ALA A 86 -19.57 17.05 15.65
CA ALA A 86 -19.38 17.60 14.29
C ALA A 86 -19.62 19.12 14.23
N GLY A 87 -19.44 19.83 15.35
CA GLY A 87 -19.39 21.29 15.34
C GLY A 87 -18.04 21.86 14.89
N TRP A 88 -17.03 21.00 14.67
CA TRP A 88 -15.62 21.24 14.29
C TRP A 88 -15.14 22.68 14.57
N LEU A 89 -15.34 23.01 15.82
CA LEU A 89 -14.83 24.09 16.64
C LEU A 89 -15.21 25.52 16.28
N ARG A 90 -16.46 25.74 15.85
CA ARG A 90 -17.39 26.76 16.42
C ARG A 90 -18.67 27.00 15.60
N SER A 91 -19.67 27.66 16.22
CA SER A 91 -20.77 28.35 15.56
C SER A 91 -20.28 29.47 14.63
N ALA A 92 -20.91 29.61 13.46
CA ALA A 92 -20.86 30.83 12.66
C ALA A 92 -21.55 31.97 13.42
N GLY A 93 -20.81 32.74 14.23
CA GLY A 93 -21.24 33.97 14.91
C GLY A 93 -22.59 33.93 15.65
N MET A 94 -22.60 33.84 16.98
CA MET A 94 -23.76 34.12 17.85
C MET A 94 -25.13 33.62 17.34
N ALA A 95 -25.53 32.40 17.69
CA ALA A 95 -26.96 32.05 17.70
C ALA A 95 -27.28 31.12 18.85
N SER A 96 -27.75 31.73 19.94
CA SER A 96 -28.53 31.09 20.98
C SER A 96 -29.89 30.68 20.38
N THR A 97 -29.97 29.53 19.71
CA THR A 97 -31.26 28.93 19.36
C THR A 97 -31.31 27.51 19.91
N SER A 98 -31.93 27.40 21.08
CA SER A 98 -32.37 26.14 21.68
C SER A 98 -33.31 25.42 20.71
N GLY A 99 -32.81 24.40 20.01
CA GLY A 99 -33.64 23.54 19.17
C GLY A 99 -32.85 22.36 18.61
N ALA A 100 -33.33 21.14 18.89
CA ALA A 100 -32.73 19.89 18.41
C ALA A 100 -32.59 19.80 16.87
N SER A 101 -33.28 20.67 16.11
CA SER A 101 -33.20 20.76 14.65
C SER A 101 -31.88 21.36 14.13
N ALA A 102 -31.25 22.30 14.86
CA ALA A 102 -30.00 22.95 14.43
C ALA A 102 -28.77 22.03 14.55
N VAL A 103 -28.86 21.02 15.41
CA VAL A 103 -27.80 20.02 15.61
C VAL A 103 -27.73 19.07 14.41
N MET A 104 -28.88 18.66 13.85
CA MET A 104 -28.90 17.78 12.68
C MET A 104 -28.46 18.47 11.37
N ASP A 105 -28.80 19.75 11.18
CA ASP A 105 -28.29 20.55 10.04
C ASP A 105 -26.78 20.83 10.15
N SER A 106 -26.23 20.88 11.37
CA SER A 106 -24.79 21.08 11.59
C SER A 106 -23.95 19.82 11.34
N LEU A 107 -24.54 18.63 11.53
CA LEU A 107 -23.91 17.32 11.30
C LEU A 107 -23.82 16.94 9.81
N HIS A 108 -24.75 17.45 8.99
CA HIS A 108 -24.82 17.14 7.54
C HIS A 108 -24.57 18.36 6.64
N GLY A 109 -24.34 19.55 7.22
CA GLY A 109 -24.05 20.76 6.46
C GLY A 109 -22.61 20.77 5.94
N ASP A 110 -22.44 21.28 4.71
CA ASP A 110 -21.16 21.54 4.01
C ASP A 110 -20.11 22.38 4.79
N GLY A 111 -20.43 22.80 6.01
CA GLY A 111 -19.64 23.72 6.81
C GLY A 111 -18.69 23.06 7.82
N GLY A 112 -18.76 21.76 8.10
CA GLY A 112 -17.92 21.12 9.14
C GLY A 112 -16.42 21.19 8.84
N VAL A 113 -15.99 20.58 7.73
CA VAL A 113 -14.59 20.65 7.25
C VAL A 113 -14.14 22.09 7.01
N ARG A 114 -15.02 22.96 6.48
CA ARG A 114 -14.69 24.38 6.26
C ARG A 114 -14.44 25.13 7.57
N ARG A 115 -15.19 24.83 8.63
CA ARG A 115 -14.98 25.39 9.97
C ARG A 115 -13.67 24.92 10.58
N LEU A 116 -13.38 23.61 10.46
CA LEU A 116 -12.09 23.06 10.88
C LEU A 116 -10.93 23.75 10.17
N HIS A 117 -11.01 23.86 8.84
CA HIS A 117 -10.02 24.57 8.03
C HIS A 117 -9.84 26.02 8.50
N THR A 118 -10.93 26.73 8.77
CA THR A 118 -10.88 28.11 9.27
C THR A 118 -10.23 28.20 10.66
N ALA A 119 -10.56 27.28 11.57
CA ALA A 119 -9.98 27.22 12.91
C ALA A 119 -8.47 26.93 12.89
N ILE A 120 -8.04 26.03 12.00
CA ILE A 120 -6.62 25.74 11.74
C ILE A 120 -5.92 26.98 11.20
N ASN A 121 -6.48 27.66 10.19
CA ASN A 121 -5.88 28.86 9.62
C ASN A 121 -5.80 30.03 10.60
N GLN A 122 -6.76 30.18 11.50
CA GLN A 122 -6.69 31.14 12.60
C GLN A 122 -5.53 30.83 13.55
N HIS A 123 -5.31 29.55 13.86
CA HIS A 123 -4.16 29.11 14.68
C HIS A 123 -2.84 29.38 13.95
N ILE A 124 -2.73 29.00 12.68
CA ILE A 124 -1.55 29.29 11.86
C ILE A 124 -1.26 30.80 11.88
N SER A 125 -2.25 31.63 11.56
CA SER A 125 -2.09 33.10 11.49
C SER A 125 -1.68 33.74 12.81
N SER A 126 -2.15 33.20 13.94
CA SER A 126 -1.77 33.71 15.28
C SER A 126 -0.34 33.32 15.67
N TYR A 127 0.12 32.13 15.24
CA TYR A 127 1.44 31.60 15.58
C TYR A 127 2.56 32.10 14.65
N THR A 128 2.28 32.26 13.35
CA THR A 128 3.32 32.42 12.32
C THR A 128 3.69 33.86 12.02
N ARG A 129 3.45 34.80 12.95
CA ARG A 129 3.79 36.24 12.83
C ARG A 129 5.29 36.57 12.71
N GLY A 130 6.16 35.58 12.46
CA GLY A 130 7.61 35.73 12.37
C GLY A 130 8.29 34.71 11.45
N ASN A 131 7.69 34.38 10.30
CA ASN A 131 8.22 33.42 9.32
C ASN A 131 8.52 32.02 9.88
N ARG A 132 7.75 31.62 10.91
CA ARG A 132 7.86 30.30 11.54
C ARG A 132 7.00 29.31 10.76
N GLN A 133 7.55 28.15 10.45
CA GLN A 133 6.79 27.08 9.85
C GLN A 133 6.19 26.15 10.92
N LEU A 134 5.06 25.54 10.59
CA LEU A 134 4.29 24.66 11.47
C LEU A 134 4.20 23.25 10.85
N CYS A 135 4.19 22.23 11.70
CA CYS A 135 3.77 20.87 11.35
C CYS A 135 2.33 20.67 11.82
N ILE A 136 1.45 20.21 10.94
CA ILE A 136 0.07 19.88 11.31
C ILE A 136 -0.04 18.36 11.48
N VAL A 137 -0.58 17.90 12.60
CA VAL A 137 -0.86 16.48 12.83
C VAL A 137 -2.36 16.33 13.00
N ILE A 138 -3.02 15.62 12.10
CA ILE A 138 -4.44 15.25 12.20
C ILE A 138 -4.47 13.78 12.54
N ASP A 139 -4.89 13.42 13.75
CA ASP A 139 -4.85 12.04 14.24
C ASP A 139 -5.45 11.02 13.26
N SER A 140 -6.67 11.25 12.77
CA SER A 140 -7.38 10.42 11.79
C SER A 140 -8.25 11.29 10.87
N VAL A 141 -8.29 11.04 9.57
CA VAL A 141 -9.28 11.67 8.68
C VAL A 141 -10.56 10.85 8.54
N THR A 142 -10.59 9.63 9.09
CA THR A 142 -11.74 8.73 9.03
C THR A 142 -13.02 9.41 9.55
N PRO A 143 -13.02 10.08 10.72
CA PRO A 143 -14.22 10.77 11.20
C PRO A 143 -14.69 11.88 10.25
N LEU A 144 -13.76 12.58 9.58
CA LEU A 144 -14.10 13.64 8.64
C LEU A 144 -14.74 13.07 7.36
N LEU A 145 -14.22 11.95 6.87
CA LEU A 145 -14.75 11.25 5.69
C LEU A 145 -16.11 10.58 5.93
N LEU A 146 -16.42 10.22 7.18
CA LEU A 146 -17.73 9.68 7.54
C LEU A 146 -18.85 10.72 7.46
N HIS A 147 -18.52 12.00 7.67
CA HIS A 147 -19.50 13.09 7.75
C HIS A 147 -19.49 14.06 6.55
N HIS A 148 -18.44 14.04 5.72
CA HIS A 148 -18.26 15.00 4.65
C HIS A 148 -17.70 14.36 3.36
N PRO A 149 -17.99 14.94 2.18
CA PRO A 149 -17.51 14.39 0.92
C PRO A 149 -15.99 14.51 0.80
N LEU A 150 -15.39 13.51 0.17
CA LEU A 150 -13.94 13.45 -0.10
C LEU A 150 -13.40 14.74 -0.72
N THR A 151 -14.13 15.33 -1.66
CA THR A 151 -13.70 16.55 -2.37
C THR A 151 -13.45 17.74 -1.42
N GLN A 152 -14.25 17.88 -0.35
CA GLN A 152 -14.04 18.93 0.64
C GLN A 152 -12.79 18.67 1.49
N LEU A 153 -12.55 17.41 1.87
CA LEU A 153 -11.35 17.04 2.63
C LEU A 153 -10.07 17.19 1.80
N LEU A 154 -10.08 16.70 0.56
CA LEU A 154 -8.96 16.82 -0.37
C LEU A 154 -8.60 18.30 -0.58
N ARG A 155 -9.61 19.13 -0.84
CA ARG A 155 -9.42 20.58 -0.98
C ARG A 155 -8.82 21.20 0.28
N MET A 156 -9.32 20.85 1.47
CA MET A 156 -8.75 21.35 2.73
C MET A 156 -7.28 20.94 2.88
N LEU A 157 -6.94 19.66 2.62
CA LEU A 157 -5.57 19.17 2.74
C LEU A 157 -4.63 19.84 1.71
N GLU A 158 -5.09 20.06 0.48
CA GLU A 158 -4.36 20.82 -0.54
C GLU A 158 -4.15 22.28 -0.13
N GLU A 159 -5.20 22.97 0.34
CA GLU A 159 -5.12 24.36 0.82
C GLU A 159 -4.15 24.49 2.01
N LEU A 160 -4.18 23.55 2.96
CA LEU A 160 -3.23 23.50 4.08
C LEU A 160 -1.80 23.17 3.62
N ALA A 161 -1.63 22.24 2.68
CA ALA A 161 -0.31 21.89 2.18
C ALA A 161 0.32 23.03 1.37
N MET A 162 -0.49 23.83 0.69
CA MET A 162 -0.06 24.99 -0.08
C MET A 162 0.16 26.25 0.79
N HIS A 163 -0.20 26.20 2.07
CA HIS A 163 -0.03 27.33 2.96
C HIS A 163 1.45 27.57 3.26
N GLY A 164 1.98 28.76 2.95
CA GLY A 164 3.43 29.06 3.06
C GLY A 164 4.04 28.90 4.45
N SER A 165 3.22 28.95 5.51
CA SER A 165 3.65 28.68 6.89
C SER A 165 3.56 27.21 7.32
N VAL A 166 3.13 26.28 6.46
CA VAL A 166 3.02 24.85 6.77
C VAL A 166 4.18 24.11 6.09
N SER A 167 4.95 23.37 6.90
CA SER A 167 6.11 22.59 6.43
C SER A 167 5.74 21.15 6.08
N CYS A 168 4.91 20.53 6.93
CA CYS A 168 4.48 19.16 6.77
C CYS A 168 3.13 18.89 7.46
N ILE A 169 2.44 17.88 6.98
CA ILE A 169 1.16 17.38 7.47
C ILE A 169 1.32 15.87 7.72
N ILE A 170 0.96 15.41 8.91
CA ILE A 170 0.90 14.00 9.28
C ILE A 170 -0.55 13.64 9.53
N THR A 171 -1.04 12.59 8.89
CA THR A 171 -2.39 12.10 9.15
C THR A 171 -2.55 10.60 8.96
N SER A 172 -3.66 10.03 9.44
CA SER A 172 -3.99 8.61 9.28
C SER A 172 -5.39 8.37 8.75
N VAL A 173 -5.62 7.20 8.15
CA VAL A 173 -6.91 6.75 7.64
C VAL A 173 -7.07 5.24 7.84
N HIS A 174 -8.24 4.85 8.33
CA HIS A 174 -8.62 3.44 8.43
C HIS A 174 -9.10 2.94 7.06
N LYS A 175 -8.31 2.07 6.42
CA LYS A 175 -8.53 1.63 5.03
C LYS A 175 -9.75 0.71 4.89
N ASP A 176 -10.14 0.03 5.95
CA ASP A 176 -11.28 -0.90 6.00
C ASP A 176 -12.64 -0.17 6.02
N VAL A 177 -12.67 1.10 6.39
CA VAL A 177 -13.91 1.90 6.46
C VAL A 177 -14.29 2.52 5.10
N HIS A 178 -13.32 2.69 4.20
CA HIS A 178 -13.49 3.52 3.01
C HIS A 178 -13.30 2.76 1.70
N GLU A 179 -14.03 3.18 0.67
CA GLU A 179 -13.88 2.60 -0.67
C GLU A 179 -12.47 2.87 -1.25
N PRO A 180 -11.94 1.98 -2.10
CA PRO A 180 -10.62 2.16 -2.72
C PRO A 180 -10.45 3.49 -3.47
N ARG A 181 -11.53 4.04 -4.02
CA ARG A 181 -11.52 5.35 -4.70
C ARG A 181 -11.21 6.50 -3.75
N VAL A 182 -11.70 6.43 -2.51
CA VAL A 182 -11.45 7.42 -1.46
C VAL A 182 -9.98 7.38 -1.04
N LEU A 183 -9.46 6.17 -0.82
CA LEU A 183 -8.06 5.94 -0.48
C LEU A 183 -7.12 6.44 -1.59
N ALA A 184 -7.40 6.11 -2.85
CA ALA A 184 -6.61 6.59 -3.99
C ALA A 184 -6.58 8.13 -4.08
N GLY A 185 -7.68 8.80 -3.74
CA GLY A 185 -7.75 10.27 -3.66
C GLY A 185 -6.82 10.85 -2.60
N LEU A 186 -6.82 10.28 -1.39
CA LEU A 186 -5.91 10.70 -0.32
C LEU A 186 -4.45 10.39 -0.65
N GLU A 187 -4.18 9.19 -1.15
CA GLU A 187 -2.84 8.76 -1.57
C GLU A 187 -2.29 9.68 -2.65
N ARG A 188 -3.13 10.20 -3.55
CA ARG A 188 -2.71 11.14 -4.61
C ARG A 188 -2.08 12.41 -4.04
N ILE A 189 -2.66 13.00 -3.00
CA ILE A 189 -2.14 14.19 -2.32
C ILE A 189 -0.93 13.84 -1.45
N ALA A 190 -0.94 12.65 -0.84
CA ALA A 190 0.13 12.20 0.03
C ALA A 190 1.47 12.11 -0.73
N THR A 191 2.47 12.81 -0.19
CA THR A 191 3.87 12.71 -0.66
C THR A 191 4.58 11.49 -0.10
N CYS A 192 4.09 10.95 1.01
CA CYS A 192 4.50 9.68 1.59
C CYS A 192 3.26 8.92 2.05
N VAL A 193 3.12 7.67 1.63
CA VAL A 193 2.08 6.75 2.10
C VAL A 193 2.75 5.68 2.94
N ALA A 194 2.31 5.51 4.19
CA ALA A 194 2.77 4.47 5.10
C ALA A 194 1.63 3.46 5.27
N SER A 195 1.67 2.37 4.49
CA SER A 195 0.63 1.34 4.53
C SER A 195 1.00 0.25 5.52
N LEU A 196 0.15 0.06 6.53
CA LEU A 196 0.32 -1.01 7.51
C LEU A 196 -0.32 -2.29 6.99
N ARG A 197 0.34 -3.42 7.28
CA ARG A 197 -0.14 -4.75 6.93
C ARG A 197 0.03 -5.69 8.13
N PRO A 198 -1.01 -6.48 8.46
CA PRO A 198 -0.90 -7.48 9.50
C PRO A 198 0.03 -8.60 9.06
N VAL A 199 0.77 -9.16 10.00
CA VAL A 199 1.61 -10.34 9.78
C VAL A 199 0.83 -11.56 10.28
N THR A 200 0.66 -12.56 9.42
CA THR A 200 -0.09 -13.78 9.80
C THR A 200 0.66 -14.56 10.88
N GLY A 201 -0.04 -15.35 11.70
CA GLY A 201 0.58 -16.10 12.80
C GLY A 201 1.64 -17.13 12.36
N LEU A 202 1.64 -17.58 11.10
CA LEU A 202 2.73 -18.39 10.53
C LEU A 202 3.96 -17.52 10.21
N GLN A 203 3.75 -16.37 9.58
CA GLN A 203 4.81 -15.43 9.26
C GLN A 203 5.46 -14.88 10.53
N GLN A 204 4.66 -14.55 11.55
CA GLN A 204 5.15 -14.07 12.83
C GLN A 204 6.07 -15.09 13.50
N ARG A 205 5.75 -16.38 13.43
CA ARG A 205 6.62 -17.46 13.95
C ARG A 205 7.92 -17.60 13.16
N ALA A 206 7.85 -17.54 11.83
CA ALA A 206 9.04 -17.60 10.98
C ALA A 206 9.97 -16.41 11.25
N LEU A 207 9.40 -15.20 11.38
CA LEU A 207 10.10 -13.97 11.66
C LEU A 207 10.66 -13.92 13.08
N ALA A 208 9.95 -14.45 14.07
CA ALA A 208 10.43 -14.52 15.46
C ALA A 208 11.76 -15.28 15.58
N HIS A 209 11.94 -16.33 14.77
CA HIS A 209 13.21 -17.06 14.71
C HIS A 209 14.35 -16.28 14.06
N ALA A 210 14.04 -15.36 13.14
CA ALA A 210 15.03 -14.57 12.41
C ALA A 210 15.39 -13.24 13.10
N LEU A 211 14.43 -12.62 13.81
CA LEU A 211 14.54 -11.30 14.41
C LEU A 211 14.73 -11.34 15.94
N ASP A 212 14.72 -12.53 16.56
CA ASP A 212 14.70 -12.74 18.02
C ASP A 212 13.53 -12.04 18.74
N MET A 213 12.54 -11.58 17.98
CA MET A 213 11.35 -10.87 18.43
C MET A 213 10.21 -11.17 17.46
N ALA A 214 8.99 -11.36 17.98
CA ALA A 214 7.80 -11.58 17.17
C ALA A 214 7.24 -10.24 16.66
N PRO A 215 7.33 -9.92 15.35
CA PRO A 215 6.75 -8.69 14.83
C PRO A 215 5.22 -8.74 14.91
N HIS A 216 4.60 -7.59 15.16
CA HIS A 216 3.15 -7.44 15.20
C HIS A 216 2.59 -7.09 13.82
N GLY A 217 3.39 -6.41 12.98
CA GLY A 217 3.01 -6.04 11.64
C GLY A 217 4.18 -5.64 10.76
N CYS A 218 3.86 -5.25 9.53
CA CYS A 218 4.77 -4.65 8.57
C CYS A 218 4.23 -3.27 8.15
N VAL A 219 5.12 -2.31 7.94
CA VAL A 219 4.80 -1.01 7.38
C VAL A 219 5.58 -0.81 6.09
N ASP A 220 4.88 -0.46 5.02
CA ASP A 220 5.46 -0.13 3.72
C ASP A 220 5.37 1.39 3.51
N PHE A 221 6.51 2.05 3.48
CA PHE A 221 6.61 3.46 3.15
C PHE A 221 6.84 3.64 1.66
N GLN A 222 6.00 4.45 1.02
CA GLN A 222 6.12 4.85 -0.37
C GLN A 222 6.30 6.36 -0.45
N TYR A 223 7.50 6.79 -0.82
CA TYR A 223 7.87 8.19 -0.96
C TYR A 223 7.75 8.60 -2.43
N LYS A 224 6.94 9.61 -2.71
CA LYS A 224 6.87 10.24 -4.03
C LYS A 224 7.93 11.34 -4.10
N ALA A 225 8.94 11.14 -4.95
CA ALA A 225 9.94 12.17 -5.18
C ALA A 225 9.28 13.34 -5.92
N ARG A 226 9.17 14.47 -5.22
CA ARG A 226 8.45 15.66 -5.69
C ARG A 226 9.05 16.30 -6.96
N ARG A 227 10.34 16.06 -7.29
CA ARG A 227 11.03 16.62 -8.47
C ARG A 227 10.99 15.75 -9.73
N ALA A 228 10.86 14.43 -9.59
CA ALA A 228 11.15 13.48 -10.69
C ALA A 228 10.11 12.39 -10.87
N GLY A 229 9.03 12.39 -10.08
CA GLY A 229 8.01 11.33 -10.09
C GLY A 229 8.52 9.95 -9.63
N ARG A 230 9.82 9.82 -9.32
CA ARG A 230 10.42 8.57 -8.85
C ARG A 230 9.81 8.19 -7.50
N MET A 231 9.22 7.00 -7.45
CA MET A 231 8.78 6.42 -6.18
C MET A 231 9.95 5.68 -5.52
N ARG A 232 10.18 5.94 -4.24
CA ARG A 232 11.07 5.13 -3.40
C ARG A 232 10.20 4.35 -2.42
N ALA A 233 10.43 3.05 -2.31
CA ALA A 233 9.76 2.20 -1.33
C ALA A 233 10.75 1.77 -0.24
N GLU A 234 10.27 1.70 1.01
CA GLU A 234 10.99 1.15 2.16
C GLU A 234 10.00 0.34 2.99
N SER A 235 10.29 -0.94 3.22
CA SER A 235 9.47 -1.81 4.08
C SER A 235 10.18 -2.05 5.40
N ALA A 236 9.44 -2.07 6.50
CA ALA A 236 9.97 -2.41 7.81
C ALA A 236 8.96 -3.25 8.60
N PHE A 237 9.45 -4.22 9.36
CA PHE A 237 8.63 -4.90 10.37
C PHE A 237 8.61 -4.07 11.64
N TYR A 238 7.53 -4.16 12.39
CA TYR A 238 7.43 -3.49 13.67
C TYR A 238 6.91 -4.41 14.76
N ALA A 239 7.39 -4.19 15.98
CA ALA A 239 6.90 -4.85 17.18
C ALA A 239 6.59 -3.81 18.25
N LEU A 240 5.45 -3.96 18.92
CA LEU A 240 5.10 -3.16 20.09
C LEU A 240 5.81 -3.74 21.31
N LEU A 241 6.49 -2.87 22.04
CA LEU A 241 7.09 -3.20 23.32
C LEU A 241 6.09 -2.97 24.46
N THR A 242 6.33 -3.58 25.62
CA THR A 242 5.45 -3.50 26.78
C THR A 242 5.35 -2.11 27.40
N ASP A 243 6.28 -1.21 27.06
CA ASP A 243 6.28 0.19 27.46
C ASP A 243 5.47 1.09 26.50
N GLY A 244 4.87 0.52 25.45
CA GLY A 244 4.12 1.23 24.43
C GLY A 244 5.00 1.84 23.33
N THR A 245 6.31 1.56 23.32
CA THR A 245 7.21 2.00 22.25
C THR A 245 7.18 1.03 21.06
N VAL A 246 7.51 1.54 19.88
CA VAL A 246 7.55 0.74 18.65
C VAL A 246 9.00 0.50 18.24
N SER A 247 9.38 -0.78 18.20
CA SER A 247 10.66 -1.20 17.61
C SER A 247 10.47 -1.55 16.14
N LEU A 248 11.34 -1.03 15.28
CA LEU A 248 11.31 -1.26 13.84
C LEU A 248 12.54 -2.04 13.40
N PHE A 249 12.31 -2.99 12.49
CA PHE A 249 13.32 -3.91 11.99
C PHE A 249 13.32 -3.91 10.48
N ALA A 250 14.51 -3.91 9.89
CA ALA A 250 14.65 -4.15 8.46
C ALA A 250 14.19 -5.57 8.12
N PRO A 251 13.58 -5.80 6.94
CA PRO A 251 13.30 -7.13 6.45
C PRO A 251 14.59 -7.98 6.40
N PRO A 252 14.65 -9.17 7.03
CA PRO A 252 15.79 -10.06 6.87
C PRO A 252 16.07 -10.36 5.39
N GLU A 253 17.34 -10.37 4.98
CA GLU A 253 17.74 -10.60 3.58
C GLU A 253 17.23 -11.93 3.01
N HIS A 254 17.00 -12.92 3.88
CA HIS A 254 16.49 -14.25 3.54
C HIS A 254 14.96 -14.37 3.66
N LEU A 255 14.22 -13.27 3.75
CA LEU A 255 12.76 -13.30 3.89
C LEU A 255 12.06 -14.00 2.73
N ALA A 256 12.53 -13.77 1.51
CA ALA A 256 11.96 -14.42 0.33
C ALA A 256 12.04 -15.96 0.44
N SER A 257 13.12 -16.49 1.01
CA SER A 257 13.26 -17.93 1.28
C SER A 257 12.41 -18.41 2.46
N LEU A 258 12.26 -17.59 3.51
CA LEU A 258 11.48 -17.93 4.72
C LEU A 258 9.96 -17.85 4.51
N MET A 259 9.51 -17.05 3.54
CA MET A 259 8.10 -16.83 3.22
C MET A 259 7.58 -17.79 2.13
N THR A 260 8.37 -18.76 1.69
CA THR A 260 7.88 -19.78 0.74
C THR A 260 6.83 -20.67 1.42
N PRO A 261 5.79 -21.12 0.69
CA PRO A 261 4.78 -22.03 1.22
C PRO A 261 5.41 -23.29 1.85
N GLU A 262 6.47 -23.81 1.23
CA GLU A 262 7.22 -24.98 1.69
C GLU A 262 7.93 -24.73 3.03
N ALA A 263 8.61 -23.58 3.19
CA ALA A 263 9.28 -23.22 4.44
C ALA A 263 8.28 -22.98 5.58
N LEU A 264 7.14 -22.34 5.30
CA LEU A 264 6.08 -22.11 6.28
C LEU A 264 5.41 -23.42 6.73
N VAL A 265 5.25 -24.39 5.82
CA VAL A 265 4.75 -25.73 6.14
C VAL A 265 5.79 -26.53 6.93
N ALA A 266 7.07 -26.46 6.59
CA ALA A 266 8.13 -27.12 7.36
C ALA A 266 8.19 -26.59 8.81
N LEU A 267 8.01 -25.29 9.01
CA LEU A 267 7.97 -24.65 10.33
C LEU A 267 6.71 -25.02 11.13
N SER A 268 5.59 -25.31 10.48
CA SER A 268 4.36 -25.74 11.16
C SER A 268 4.43 -27.21 11.60
N VAL A 269 5.08 -28.08 10.83
CA VAL A 269 5.22 -29.51 11.12
C VAL A 269 6.36 -29.80 12.11
N GLY A 270 7.46 -29.05 12.07
CA GLY A 270 8.67 -29.31 12.88
C GLY A 270 8.50 -29.19 14.40
N LYS A 271 7.41 -28.61 14.91
CA LYS A 271 7.12 -28.54 16.36
C LYS A 271 6.20 -29.66 16.86
N LEU A 272 5.45 -30.36 16.00
CA LEU A 272 4.66 -31.52 16.46
C LEU A 272 5.56 -32.69 16.88
N THR A 273 6.77 -32.81 16.32
CA THR A 273 7.72 -33.87 16.69
C THR A 273 8.59 -33.50 17.91
N LYS A 274 8.65 -32.22 18.30
CA LYS A 274 9.48 -31.74 19.42
C LYS A 274 8.70 -31.48 20.72
N ALA A 275 7.37 -31.36 20.65
CA ALA A 275 6.50 -31.24 21.83
C ALA A 275 6.19 -32.59 22.52
N GLY A 276 6.73 -33.72 22.01
CA GLY A 276 6.52 -35.06 22.56
C GLY A 276 7.66 -35.63 23.41
N SER A 277 8.76 -34.90 23.66
CA SER A 277 9.95 -35.49 24.29
C SER A 277 10.57 -34.69 25.46
N GLU A 278 9.76 -34.07 26.31
CA GLU A 278 10.23 -33.59 27.62
C GLU A 278 9.31 -34.10 28.73
N GLY A 279 9.60 -35.33 29.19
CA GLY A 279 8.89 -35.91 30.33
C GLY A 279 9.12 -37.41 30.55
N ALA A 280 10.36 -37.88 30.71
CA ALA A 280 10.68 -39.06 31.54
C ALA A 280 12.21 -39.23 31.66
N GLY A 281 12.71 -39.15 32.89
CA GLY A 281 14.11 -39.38 33.21
C GLY A 281 14.54 -40.85 33.13
N LYS A 282 15.79 -41.02 32.68
CA LYS A 282 16.80 -42.04 33.06
C LYS A 282 16.32 -43.43 33.52
N ALA A 283 16.63 -44.44 32.70
CA ALA A 283 17.45 -45.59 33.11
C ALA A 283 18.10 -46.25 31.88
N ALA A 284 19.30 -46.79 32.07
CA ALA A 284 20.30 -47.15 31.08
C ALA A 284 20.06 -48.50 30.38
N SER A 285 20.60 -48.63 29.16
CA SER A 285 21.66 -49.59 28.76
C SER A 285 21.56 -49.94 27.27
N GLY A 286 22.72 -50.11 26.63
CA GLY A 286 22.89 -49.94 25.20
C GLY A 286 22.47 -51.10 24.29
N SER A 287 22.48 -50.82 22.99
CA SER A 287 22.96 -51.71 21.94
C SER A 287 22.79 -51.03 20.57
N GLN A 288 23.62 -51.47 19.63
CA GLN A 288 23.86 -50.92 18.31
C GLN A 288 22.67 -51.04 17.35
N ALA A 289 22.59 -50.06 16.43
CA ALA A 289 22.19 -50.15 15.03
C ALA A 289 21.05 -51.10 14.61
N SER A 290 19.94 -50.52 14.11
CA SER A 290 19.39 -50.86 12.79
C SER A 290 18.42 -49.78 12.29
N SER A 291 18.74 -49.21 11.14
CA SER A 291 17.94 -48.24 10.40
C SER A 291 16.94 -48.97 9.48
N ALA A 292 15.78 -49.37 10.01
CA ALA A 292 14.59 -49.77 9.24
C ALA A 292 13.51 -50.24 10.24
N PRO A 293 12.65 -49.34 10.77
CA PRO A 293 11.25 -49.38 10.34
C PRO A 293 10.50 -48.03 10.51
N ILE A 294 11.10 -46.89 10.13
CA ILE A 294 10.43 -45.58 10.30
C ILE A 294 9.53 -45.22 9.10
N LYS A 295 9.78 -45.79 7.91
CA LYS A 295 8.96 -45.52 6.72
C LYS A 295 7.54 -46.10 6.80
N ALA A 296 7.37 -47.26 7.43
CA ALA A 296 6.06 -47.92 7.52
C ALA A 296 5.10 -47.20 8.49
N VAL A 297 5.63 -46.66 9.60
CA VAL A 297 4.80 -45.97 10.61
C VAL A 297 4.36 -44.59 10.11
N VAL A 298 5.16 -43.91 9.28
CA VAL A 298 4.80 -42.63 8.64
C VAL A 298 3.69 -42.81 7.59
N GLU A 299 3.67 -43.94 6.90
CA GLU A 299 2.63 -44.24 5.90
C GLU A 299 1.30 -44.63 6.57
N GLU A 300 1.35 -45.38 7.67
CA GLU A 300 0.15 -45.83 8.40
C GLU A 300 -0.51 -44.70 9.24
N THR A 301 0.28 -43.79 9.81
CA THR A 301 -0.24 -42.59 10.53
C THR A 301 -0.71 -41.47 9.60
N ALA A 302 -0.20 -41.41 8.36
CA ALA A 302 -0.73 -40.52 7.32
C ALA A 302 -2.10 -40.97 6.78
N LEU A 303 -2.43 -42.27 6.89
CA LEU A 303 -3.73 -42.80 6.52
C LEU A 303 -4.82 -42.58 7.58
N THR A 304 -4.46 -42.49 8.88
CA THR A 304 -5.46 -42.43 9.97
C THR A 304 -5.93 -41.02 10.33
N MET A 305 -5.22 -39.96 9.93
CA MET A 305 -5.58 -38.55 10.21
C MET A 305 -6.17 -37.79 9.00
N ALA A 306 -6.45 -38.48 7.88
CA ALA A 306 -6.99 -37.90 6.65
C ALA A 306 -8.54 -37.92 6.58
N GLY A 307 -9.22 -37.83 7.72
CA GLY A 307 -10.67 -37.69 7.79
C GLY A 307 -11.12 -36.25 7.55
N SER A 308 -11.00 -35.75 6.32
CA SER A 308 -11.86 -34.70 5.71
C SER A 308 -11.25 -34.26 4.37
N MET A 309 -11.93 -34.62 3.27
CA MET A 309 -11.79 -34.07 1.92
C MET A 309 -10.43 -34.23 1.18
N ARG A 310 -9.95 -35.47 1.02
CA ARG A 310 -9.08 -35.81 -0.13
C ARG A 310 -9.91 -36.53 -1.19
N LEU A 311 -10.39 -35.77 -2.19
CA LEU A 311 -10.84 -36.35 -3.46
C LEU A 311 -9.58 -36.85 -4.19
N THR A 312 -9.21 -38.11 -3.91
CA THR A 312 -8.22 -38.80 -4.73
C THR A 312 -8.92 -39.18 -6.03
N LEU A 313 -8.48 -38.60 -7.15
CA LEU A 313 -9.03 -38.90 -8.46
C LEU A 313 -8.93 -40.40 -8.69
N SER A 314 -10.05 -41.03 -9.06
CA SER A 314 -10.06 -42.45 -9.39
C SER A 314 -9.11 -42.74 -10.54
N ALA A 315 -8.67 -43.99 -10.70
CA ALA A 315 -7.84 -44.37 -11.84
C ALA A 315 -8.49 -43.99 -13.20
N GLU A 316 -9.83 -44.04 -13.26
CA GLU A 316 -10.61 -43.59 -14.42
C GLU A 316 -10.57 -42.06 -14.60
N GLU A 317 -10.66 -41.27 -13.53
CA GLU A 317 -10.57 -39.80 -13.60
C GLU A 317 -9.16 -39.32 -13.96
N GLN A 318 -8.13 -40.04 -13.53
CA GLN A 318 -6.74 -39.75 -13.92
C GLN A 318 -6.52 -40.01 -15.42
N GLN A 319 -7.09 -41.11 -15.94
CA GLN A 319 -7.04 -41.40 -17.37
C GLN A 319 -7.87 -40.38 -18.18
N ALA A 320 -9.04 -39.98 -17.67
CA ALA A 320 -9.85 -38.93 -18.28
C ALA A 320 -9.08 -37.61 -18.34
N ARG A 321 -8.43 -37.19 -17.25
CA ARG A 321 -7.60 -35.97 -17.22
C ARG A 321 -6.43 -36.01 -18.18
N GLN A 322 -5.81 -37.17 -18.40
CA GLN A 322 -4.74 -37.33 -19.40
C GLN A 322 -5.26 -37.27 -20.85
N SER A 323 -6.55 -37.56 -21.06
CA SER A 323 -7.21 -37.48 -22.36
C SER A 323 -7.84 -36.11 -22.66
N VAL A 324 -7.86 -35.19 -21.70
CA VAL A 324 -8.36 -33.83 -21.90
C VAL A 324 -7.33 -33.03 -22.69
N VAL A 325 -7.57 -32.92 -24.00
CA VAL A 325 -6.90 -31.95 -24.87
C VAL A 325 -7.64 -30.62 -24.73
N LEU A 326 -6.95 -29.60 -24.21
CA LEU A 326 -7.52 -28.26 -24.14
C LEU A 326 -7.69 -27.70 -25.57
N PRO A 327 -8.77 -26.95 -25.88
CA PRO A 327 -9.03 -26.43 -27.23
C PRO A 327 -7.90 -25.60 -27.84
N TYR A 328 -6.96 -25.12 -27.01
CA TYR A 328 -5.84 -24.27 -27.38
C TYR A 328 -4.50 -25.02 -27.43
N GLU A 329 -4.44 -26.29 -26.98
CA GLU A 329 -3.28 -27.17 -27.16
C GLU A 329 -3.30 -27.81 -28.57
N HIS A 330 -3.19 -26.93 -29.57
CA HIS A 330 -2.70 -27.12 -30.94
C HIS A 330 -3.23 -28.29 -31.79
N GLN A 331 -4.16 -27.98 -32.70
CA GLN A 331 -4.37 -28.70 -33.98
C GLN A 331 -3.24 -28.44 -35.01
N GLY A 332 -1.98 -28.48 -34.57
CA GLY A 332 -0.82 -28.26 -35.45
C GLY A 332 0.45 -28.79 -34.80
N GLN A 333 1.31 -29.44 -35.58
CA GLN A 333 2.45 -30.24 -35.10
C GLN A 333 3.28 -29.51 -34.01
N GLY A 334 3.21 -30.03 -32.78
CA GLY A 334 3.90 -29.52 -31.59
C GLY A 334 5.41 -29.73 -31.55
N THR A 335 6.07 -29.88 -32.70
CA THR A 335 7.54 -29.96 -32.80
C THR A 335 8.19 -28.59 -32.85
N ALA A 336 7.54 -27.58 -33.44
CA ALA A 336 8.09 -26.22 -33.57
C ALA A 336 8.13 -25.43 -32.25
N TYR A 337 7.29 -25.77 -31.28
CA TYR A 337 7.25 -25.10 -29.96
C TYR A 337 8.27 -25.67 -28.96
N LYS A 338 8.92 -26.79 -29.27
CA LYS A 338 9.90 -27.42 -28.37
C LYS A 338 11.27 -26.78 -28.41
N THR A 339 11.60 -26.05 -29.49
CA THR A 339 12.91 -25.42 -29.65
C THR A 339 13.08 -24.14 -28.83
N GLY A 340 11.99 -23.58 -28.29
CA GLY A 340 12.02 -22.38 -27.44
C GLY A 340 12.45 -21.09 -28.15
N ASP A 341 12.78 -21.15 -29.44
CA ASP A 341 13.10 -19.99 -30.26
C ASP A 341 11.84 -19.53 -31.00
N TRP A 342 11.40 -18.31 -30.68
CA TRP A 342 10.16 -17.73 -31.20
C TRP A 342 10.19 -17.48 -32.71
N LYS A 343 11.39 -17.47 -33.30
CA LYS A 343 11.57 -17.29 -34.73
C LYS A 343 11.16 -18.50 -35.55
N ASP A 344 11.10 -19.69 -34.97
CA ASP A 344 10.83 -20.93 -35.71
C ASP A 344 9.35 -21.12 -36.07
N TYR A 345 8.44 -20.45 -35.36
CA TYR A 345 6.99 -20.55 -35.61
C TYR A 345 6.34 -19.25 -36.10
N LEU A 346 7.07 -18.14 -36.11
CA LEU A 346 6.58 -16.89 -36.72
C LEU A 346 6.72 -16.94 -38.25
N PRO A 347 5.72 -16.45 -39.01
CA PRO A 347 5.85 -16.30 -40.45
C PRO A 347 6.95 -15.27 -40.80
N GLU A 348 7.54 -15.42 -41.98
CA GLU A 348 8.60 -14.52 -42.48
C GLU A 348 8.18 -13.04 -42.48
N SER A 349 6.90 -12.74 -42.74
CA SER A 349 6.36 -11.37 -42.69
C SER A 349 6.40 -10.74 -41.29
N ALA A 350 6.50 -11.54 -40.23
CA ALA A 350 6.63 -11.10 -38.85
C ALA A 350 8.09 -11.23 -38.32
N GLY A 351 9.05 -11.54 -39.20
CA GLY A 351 10.47 -11.69 -38.84
C GLY A 351 10.88 -13.08 -38.35
N GLY A 352 10.03 -14.09 -38.55
CA GLY A 352 10.35 -15.50 -38.28
C GLY A 352 10.84 -16.27 -39.51
N ARG A 353 11.05 -17.58 -39.36
CA ARG A 353 11.60 -18.52 -40.36
C ARG A 353 10.62 -19.63 -40.73
N ALA A 354 9.38 -19.57 -40.24
CA ALA A 354 8.36 -20.54 -40.60
C ALA A 354 7.96 -20.33 -42.08
N GLY A 355 8.56 -21.11 -42.97
CA GLY A 355 8.23 -21.10 -44.40
C GLY A 355 6.76 -21.44 -44.65
N GLN A 356 6.25 -21.06 -45.84
CA GLN A 356 4.84 -21.16 -46.28
C GLN A 356 4.14 -22.52 -46.16
N GLN A 357 4.78 -23.56 -45.64
CA GLN A 357 4.18 -24.88 -45.41
C GLN A 357 3.20 -24.92 -44.21
N HIS A 358 3.11 -23.86 -43.39
CA HIS A 358 2.33 -23.86 -42.15
C HIS A 358 0.94 -23.20 -42.21
N ILE A 359 0.53 -22.60 -43.33
CA ILE A 359 -0.75 -21.85 -43.43
C ILE A 359 -1.79 -22.54 -44.35
N SER A 360 -1.44 -23.61 -45.05
CA SER A 360 -2.34 -24.29 -45.98
C SER A 360 -2.87 -25.63 -45.46
N GLN A 361 -3.53 -25.63 -44.29
CA GLN A 361 -4.39 -26.77 -43.90
C GLN A 361 -5.47 -26.41 -42.85
N ALA A 362 -5.99 -25.18 -42.90
CA ALA A 362 -7.28 -24.84 -42.30
C ALA A 362 -8.34 -24.68 -43.41
N ALA A 363 -8.52 -25.72 -44.23
CA ALA A 363 -9.61 -25.78 -45.21
C ALA A 363 -10.74 -26.63 -44.64
N VAL A 364 -11.83 -25.97 -44.24
CA VAL A 364 -13.12 -26.58 -43.92
C VAL A 364 -13.62 -27.36 -45.15
N PRO A 365 -14.08 -28.62 -45.03
CA PRO A 365 -14.64 -29.35 -46.15
C PRO A 365 -16.03 -28.80 -46.47
N GLY A 366 -16.19 -28.11 -47.60
CA GLY A 366 -17.51 -27.67 -48.07
C GLY A 366 -17.56 -26.49 -49.06
N ALA A 367 -16.47 -25.79 -49.33
CA ALA A 367 -16.49 -24.68 -50.28
C ALA A 367 -15.92 -25.10 -51.64
N ALA A 368 -16.79 -25.11 -52.66
CA ALA A 368 -16.42 -25.37 -54.04
C ALA A 368 -15.40 -24.37 -54.58
N ALA A 369 -14.53 -24.88 -55.44
CA ALA A 369 -13.38 -24.19 -56.03
C ALA A 369 -13.75 -22.92 -56.83
N ALA A 370 -12.96 -21.86 -56.65
CA ALA A 370 -12.83 -20.73 -57.57
C ALA A 370 -11.37 -20.22 -57.55
N PRO A 371 -10.87 -19.64 -58.65
CA PRO A 371 -9.45 -19.67 -59.01
C PRO A 371 -8.61 -18.55 -58.39
N VAL A 372 -7.29 -18.83 -58.35
CA VAL A 372 -6.12 -17.99 -58.10
C VAL A 372 -6.37 -16.47 -58.17
N GLY A 373 -6.20 -15.80 -57.03
CA GLY A 373 -6.17 -14.34 -56.89
C GLY A 373 -5.37 -13.93 -55.65
N GLU A 374 -4.43 -13.01 -55.88
CA GLU A 374 -3.50 -12.22 -55.04
C GLU A 374 -3.47 -12.38 -53.50
N PRO A 375 -2.28 -12.19 -52.87
CA PRO A 375 -2.10 -12.35 -51.43
C PRO A 375 -2.95 -11.36 -50.65
N LYS A 376 -3.94 -11.87 -49.90
CA LYS A 376 -4.74 -11.08 -48.94
C LYS A 376 -3.80 -10.41 -47.93
N GLN A 377 -3.81 -9.07 -47.92
CA GLN A 377 -3.19 -8.26 -46.87
C GLN A 377 -3.65 -8.73 -45.49
N LEU A 378 -2.68 -9.04 -44.63
CA LEU A 378 -2.90 -9.27 -43.20
C LEU A 378 -3.54 -8.00 -42.60
N GLY A 379 -4.59 -8.17 -41.80
CA GLY A 379 -5.33 -7.07 -41.19
C GLY A 379 -4.41 -6.11 -40.43
N GLN A 380 -4.44 -4.83 -40.80
CA GLN A 380 -3.69 -3.77 -40.17
C GLN A 380 -4.33 -3.44 -38.81
N ILE A 381 -3.58 -3.61 -37.73
CA ILE A 381 -3.98 -3.12 -36.41
C ILE A 381 -3.57 -1.65 -36.34
N ILE A 382 -4.56 -0.75 -36.32
CA ILE A 382 -4.36 0.69 -36.18
C ILE A 382 -4.39 1.01 -34.70
N TYR A 383 -3.28 1.51 -34.16
CA TYR A 383 -3.23 2.12 -32.83
C TYR A 383 -3.63 3.59 -32.98
N THR A 384 -4.87 3.93 -32.61
CA THR A 384 -5.26 5.32 -32.41
C THR A 384 -4.72 5.80 -31.06
N ARG A 385 -4.03 6.93 -31.06
CA ARG A 385 -3.58 7.64 -29.87
C ARG A 385 -4.69 8.61 -29.49
N ASP A 386 -5.26 8.48 -28.30
CA ASP A 386 -6.33 9.38 -27.82
C ASP A 386 -5.78 10.77 -27.39
N SER A 387 -4.80 11.30 -28.12
CA SER A 387 -4.08 12.56 -27.76
C SER A 387 -4.26 13.70 -28.78
N ASP A 388 -4.98 13.50 -29.87
CA ASP A 388 -5.06 14.46 -30.99
C ASP A 388 -6.31 15.37 -30.94
N ASP A 389 -6.92 15.56 -29.76
CA ASP A 389 -8.01 16.54 -29.57
C ASP A 389 -7.52 17.98 -29.22
N GLU A 390 -6.23 18.28 -29.41
CA GLU A 390 -5.67 19.64 -29.23
C GLU A 390 -4.99 20.21 -30.51
N ASP A 391 -5.33 19.71 -31.70
CA ASP A 391 -4.92 20.32 -32.98
C ASP A 391 -5.81 21.53 -33.36
N GLY A 392 -5.90 22.50 -32.45
CA GLY A 392 -6.72 23.70 -32.61
C GLY A 392 -6.14 25.00 -32.05
N LEU A 393 -5.01 24.97 -31.35
CA LEU A 393 -4.31 26.20 -30.95
C LEU A 393 -3.03 26.35 -31.76
N HIS A 394 -3.09 27.31 -32.69
CA HIS A 394 -1.94 27.82 -33.43
C HIS A 394 -0.79 28.18 -32.47
N ASP A 395 0.38 27.57 -32.69
CA ASP A 395 1.67 28.09 -32.23
C ASP A 395 1.89 29.47 -32.87
N THR A 396 1.47 30.52 -32.17
CA THR A 396 2.01 31.87 -32.39
C THR A 396 3.30 31.99 -31.59
N ASP A 397 4.38 31.48 -32.17
CA ASP A 397 5.73 31.98 -31.89
C ASP A 397 5.73 33.47 -32.24
N SER A 398 5.70 34.30 -31.20
CA SER A 398 5.97 35.73 -31.28
C SER A 398 6.88 36.05 -30.12
N ASP A 399 8.18 35.87 -30.36
CA ASP A 399 9.26 36.36 -29.52
C ASP A 399 9.10 37.87 -29.27
N PRO A 400 8.96 38.34 -28.02
CA PRO A 400 8.86 39.77 -27.73
C PRO A 400 10.23 40.33 -27.33
N ASP A 401 11.27 40.12 -28.13
CA ASP A 401 12.65 40.53 -27.80
C ASP A 401 13.37 41.28 -28.94
N ASP A 402 12.66 42.08 -29.75
CA ASP A 402 13.25 42.78 -30.92
C ASP A 402 13.12 44.32 -30.91
N ASP A 403 13.02 44.94 -29.72
CA ASP A 403 12.93 46.42 -29.60
C ASP A 403 14.02 47.03 -28.67
N LEU A 404 15.26 46.52 -28.71
CA LEU A 404 16.42 47.26 -28.19
C LEU A 404 16.98 48.17 -29.27
N ASP A 405 16.41 49.37 -29.38
CA ASP A 405 17.10 50.58 -29.83
C ASP A 405 16.40 51.82 -29.23
N ILE A 406 16.97 52.39 -28.16
CA ILE A 406 17.08 53.83 -27.79
C ILE A 406 17.77 53.98 -26.43
#